data_AF-A0A0F9SCQ9-F1
#
_entry.id   AF-A0A0F9SCQ9-F1
#
_cell.length_a   1.000
_cell.length_b   1.000
_cell.length_c   1.000
_cell.angle_alpha   90.00
_cell.angle_beta   90.00
_cell.angle_gamma   90.00
#
_symmetry.space_group_name_H-M   'P 1'
#
loop_
_entity.id
_entity.type
_entity.pdbx_description
1 polymer ?
#
loop_
_entity_poly.entity_id
_entity_poly.type
_entity_poly.pdbx_seq_one_letter_code
_entity_poly.pdbx_strand_id
1 'polypeptide(L)' 'MNNEDTLQISDLPLATFLYAKGIILQDIIDSPDDARRKVFVFSKPPEELLAAFQSGNAHINVLAFNNAQNTLKGLVNRR' A
#
# COMPACT_ATOMS: atom_id res chain seq x y z
N MET A 1 8.53 18.12 -0.38
CA MET A 1 7.88 17.16 -1.29
C MET A 1 6.46 17.64 -1.47
N ASN A 2 6.01 17.86 -2.70
CA ASN A 2 4.62 18.24 -2.96
C ASN A 2 3.74 17.03 -2.63
N ASN A 3 2.64 17.25 -1.91
CA ASN A 3 1.69 16.18 -1.57
C ASN A 3 1.06 15.50 -2.80
N GLU A 4 1.22 16.07 -3.99
CA GLU A 4 0.69 15.55 -5.26
C GLU A 4 1.42 14.30 -5.80
N ASP A 5 2.61 13.98 -5.27
CA ASP A 5 3.44 12.87 -5.74
C ASP A 5 3.25 11.58 -4.90
N THR A 6 2.30 11.58 -3.97
CA THR A 6 2.08 10.46 -3.04
C THR A 6 0.62 10.00 -3.03
N LEU A 7 0.42 8.73 -2.70
CA LEU A 7 -0.89 8.13 -2.50
C LEU A 7 -0.97 7.55 -1.09
N GLN A 8 -1.97 8.00 -0.33
CA GLN A 8 -2.25 7.51 1.01
C GLN A 8 -3.30 6.41 0.95
N ILE A 9 -2.99 5.25 1.50
CA ILE A 9 -3.85 4.07 1.49
C ILE A 9 -3.98 3.55 2.91
N SER A 10 -5.21 3.37 3.38
CA SER A 10 -5.49 2.72 4.67
C SER A 10 -6.04 1.31 4.50
N ASP A 11 -6.30 0.88 3.26
CA ASP A 11 -6.75 -0.47 2.91
C ASP A 11 -5.54 -1.41 2.77
N LEU A 12 -5.46 -2.41 3.64
CA LEU A 12 -4.33 -3.33 3.67
C LEU A 12 -4.21 -4.18 2.38
N PRO A 13 -5.30 -4.73 1.78
CA PRO A 13 -5.23 -5.41 0.50
C PRO A 13 -4.62 -4.57 -0.63
N LEU A 14 -5.07 -3.31 -0.80
CA LEU A 14 -4.55 -2.40 -1.81
C LEU A 14 -3.10 -2.01 -1.51
N ALA A 15 -2.76 -1.71 -0.26
CA ALA A 15 -1.37 -1.43 0.13
C ALA A 15 -0.46 -2.62 -0.17
N THR A 16 -0.92 -3.84 0.12
CA THR A 16 -0.21 -5.08 -0.18
C THR A 16 0.01 -5.24 -1.68
N PHE A 17 -1.05 -5.03 -2.48
CA PHE A 17 -0.97 -5.10 -3.92
C PHE A 17 0.04 -4.11 -4.50
N LEU A 18 -0.02 -2.83 -4.10
CA LEU A 18 0.90 -1.80 -4.56
C LEU A 18 2.35 -2.12 -4.17
N TYR A 19 2.58 -2.51 -2.93
CA TYR A 19 3.91 -2.92 -2.47
C TYR A 19 4.47 -4.10 -3.27
N ALA A 20 3.63 -5.12 -3.49
CA ALA A 20 4.01 -6.30 -4.24
C ALA A 20 4.23 -6.03 -5.74
N LYS A 21 3.63 -4.96 -6.29
CA LYS A 21 3.91 -4.43 -7.63
C LYS A 21 5.14 -3.54 -7.70
N GLY A 22 5.85 -3.34 -6.59
CA GLY A 22 7.08 -2.56 -6.52
C GLY A 22 6.86 -1.06 -6.38
N ILE A 23 5.66 -0.61 -6.04
CA ILE A 23 5.42 0.80 -5.74
C ILE A 23 6.13 1.15 -4.42
N ILE A 24 6.87 2.26 -4.43
CA ILE A 24 7.73 2.64 -3.32
C ILE A 24 6.87 3.07 -2.13
N LEU A 25 6.97 2.34 -1.02
CA LEU A 25 6.44 2.75 0.26
C LEU A 25 7.37 3.80 0.87
N GLN A 26 6.89 5.03 1.00
CA GLN A 26 7.65 6.15 1.56
C GLN A 26 7.54 6.20 3.08
N ASP A 27 6.32 5.99 3.61
CA ASP A 27 6.09 6.08 5.05
C ASP A 27 4.88 5.26 5.51
N ILE A 28 4.79 5.03 6.83
CA ILE A 28 3.61 4.47 7.50
C ILE A 28 3.26 5.38 8.67
N ILE A 29 2.19 6.16 8.54
CA ILE A 29 1.76 7.11 9.56
C ILE A 29 0.53 6.58 10.32
N ASP A 30 0.28 7.13 11.49
CA ASP A 30 -0.97 6.93 12.20
C ASP A 30 -2.10 7.67 11.49
N SER A 31 -3.28 7.04 11.42
CA SER A 31 -4.47 7.69 10.89
C SER A 31 -4.84 8.86 11.79
N PRO A 32 -5.14 10.05 11.24
CA PRO A 32 -5.50 11.22 12.03
C PRO A 32 -6.77 10.99 12.87
N ASP A 33 -7.67 10.12 12.40
CA ASP A 33 -8.93 9.79 13.09
C ASP A 33 -8.83 8.62 14.09
N ASP A 34 -7.80 7.77 13.97
CA ASP A 34 -7.63 6.58 14.81
C ASP A 34 -6.17 6.12 14.86
N ALA A 35 -5.51 6.32 16.01
CA ALA A 35 -4.12 5.92 16.21
C ALA A 35 -3.86 4.40 16.10
N ARG A 36 -4.91 3.56 16.15
CA ARG A 36 -4.77 2.11 15.92
C ARG A 36 -4.75 1.76 14.45
N ARG A 37 -5.18 2.67 13.57
CA ARG A 37 -5.20 2.49 12.13
C ARG A 37 -3.95 3.12 11.53
N LYS A 38 -3.25 2.36 10.70
CA LYS A 38 -2.09 2.84 9.96
C LYS A 38 -2.48 3.26 8.55
N VAL A 39 -1.83 4.30 8.04
CA VAL A 39 -1.93 4.78 6.67
C VAL A 39 -0.58 4.56 5.99
N PHE A 40 -0.61 3.79 4.90
CA PHE A 40 0.55 3.52 4.05
C PHE A 40 0.68 4.64 3.02
N VAL A 41 1.82 5.32 3.02
CA VAL A 41 2.12 6.42 2.08
C VAL A 41 3.02 5.87 0.99
N PHE A 42 2.50 5.74 -0.21
CA PHE A 42 3.23 5.29 -1.38
C PHE A 42 3.61 6.46 -2.30
N SER A 43 4.66 6.31 -3.11
CA SER A 43 4.82 7.11 -4.32
C SER A 43 3.60 6.93 -5.23
N LYS A 44 3.20 7.98 -5.96
CA LYS A 44 2.06 7.92 -6.87
C LYS A 44 2.17 6.71 -7.82
N PRO A 45 1.25 5.72 -7.73
CA PRO A 45 1.29 4.57 -8.61
C PRO A 45 0.74 4.91 -10.00
N PRO A 46 1.07 4.12 -11.03
CA PRO A 46 0.40 4.18 -12.32
C PRO A 46 -1.12 4.02 -12.18
N GLU A 47 -1.89 4.85 -12.87
CA GLU A 47 -3.35 4.83 -12.83
C GLU A 47 -3.93 3.48 -13.29
N GLU A 48 -3.28 2.84 -14.26
CA GLU A 48 -3.65 1.52 -14.77
C GLU A 48 -3.66 0.43 -13.67
N LEU A 49 -2.73 0.51 -12.71
CA LEU A 49 -2.68 -0.46 -11.60
C LEU A 49 -3.87 -0.27 -10.64
N LEU A 50 -4.23 0.99 -10.36
CA LEU A 50 -5.39 1.31 -9.52
C LEU A 50 -6.68 0.87 -10.21
N ALA A 51 -6.82 1.17 -11.50
CA ALA A 51 -7.98 0.77 -12.30
C ALA A 51 -8.10 -0.77 -12.39
N ALA A 52 -6.98 -1.48 -12.59
CA ALA A 52 -6.97 -2.95 -12.59
C ALA A 52 -7.42 -3.52 -11.25
N PHE A 53 -6.97 -2.95 -10.13
CA PHE A 53 -7.38 -3.39 -8.79
C PHE A 53 -8.88 -3.14 -8.56
N GLN A 54 -9.37 -1.94 -8.88
CA GLN A 54 -10.78 -1.56 -8.71
C GLN A 54 -11.72 -2.40 -9.58
N SER A 55 -11.30 -2.76 -10.79
CA SER A 55 -12.09 -3.59 -11.71
C SER A 55 -12.00 -5.09 -11.42
N GLY A 56 -11.20 -5.52 -10.44
CA GLY A 56 -10.99 -6.93 -10.11
C GLY A 56 -10.14 -7.71 -11.13
N ASN A 57 -9.54 -7.01 -12.09
CA ASN A 57 -8.69 -7.58 -13.15
C ASN A 57 -7.20 -7.61 -12.78
N ALA A 58 -6.84 -7.13 -11.58
CA ALA A 58 -5.48 -7.13 -11.10
C ALA A 58 -4.97 -8.57 -10.84
N HIS A 59 -3.92 -8.95 -11.56
CA HIS A 59 -3.24 -10.23 -11.35
C HIS A 59 -1.97 -10.06 -10.53
N ILE A 60 -1.77 -10.95 -9.56
CA ILE A 60 -0.54 -11.03 -8.78
C ILE A 60 -0.26 -12.47 -8.34
N ASN A 61 1.01 -12.83 -8.30
CA ASN A 61 1.43 -14.12 -7.76
C ASN A 61 1.11 -14.21 -6.26
N VAL A 62 0.51 -15.31 -5.82
CA VAL A 62 0.08 -15.52 -4.42
C VAL A 62 1.24 -15.43 -3.43
N LEU A 63 2.42 -15.96 -3.77
CA LEU A 63 3.60 -15.87 -2.91
C LEU A 63 4.09 -14.43 -2.81
N ALA A 64 4.10 -13.69 -3.92
CA ALA A 64 4.49 -12.28 -3.92
C ALA A 64 3.55 -11.44 -3.03
N PHE A 65 2.24 -11.68 -3.13
CA PHE A 65 1.24 -11.00 -2.32
C PHE A 65 1.40 -11.33 -0.83
N ASN A 66 1.56 -12.61 -0.47
CA ASN A 66 1.77 -13.03 0.92
C ASN A 66 3.06 -12.46 1.52
N ASN A 67 4.17 -12.48 0.76
CA ASN A 67 5.44 -11.90 1.21
C ASN A 67 5.32 -10.40 1.46
N ALA A 68 4.66 -9.68 0.56
CA ALA A 68 4.39 -8.26 0.74
C ALA A 68 3.53 -7.98 1.98
N GLN A 69 2.46 -8.76 2.18
CA GLN A 69 1.58 -8.57 3.33
C GLN A 69 2.31 -8.79 4.66
N ASN A 70 3.11 -9.86 4.75
CA ASN A 70 3.92 -10.15 5.93
C ASN A 70 4.95 -9.06 6.20
N THR A 71 5.57 -8.53 5.15
CA THR A 71 6.51 -7.41 5.25
C THR A 71 5.81 -6.16 5.80
N LEU A 72 4.67 -5.76 5.22
CA LEU A 72 3.92 -4.60 5.67
C LEU A 72 3.46 -4.74 7.13
N LYS A 73 2.93 -5.90 7.52
CA LYS A 73 2.55 -6.17 8.92
C LYS A 73 3.76 -6.09 9.85
N GLY A 74 4.92 -6.60 9.43
CA GLY A 74 6.17 -6.51 10.16
C GLY A 74 6.65 -5.06 10.33
N LEU A 75 6.50 -4.21 9.32
CA LEU A 75 6.85 -2.79 9.39
C LEU A 75 5.93 -2.01 10.33
N VAL A 76 4.63 -2.33 10.33
CA VAL A 76 3.65 -1.75 11.25
C VAL A 76 4.00 -2.07 12.71
N ASN A 77 4.37 -3.32 13.01
CA ASN A 77 4.65 -3.75 14.38
C ASN A 77 6.01 -3.28 14.94
N ARG A 78 6.89 -2.77 14.08
CA ARG A 78 8.22 -2.25 14.49
C ARG A 78 8.20 -0.76 14.84
N ARG A 79 7.09 -0.07 14.59
CA ARG A 79 6.87 1.34 14.92
C ARG A 79 5.92 1.45 16.10
#